data_AF-K3W520-F1
#
_entry.id   AF-K3W520-F1
#
_cell.length_a   1.000
_cell.length_b   1.000
_cell.length_c   1.000
_cell.angle_alpha   90.00
_cell.angle_beta   90.00
_cell.angle_gamma   90.00
#
_symmetry.space_group_name_H-M   'P 1'
#
loop_
_entity.id
_entity.type
_entity.pdbx_description
1 polymer ?
#
loop_
_entity_poly.entity_id
_entity_poly.type
_entity_poly.pdbx_seq_one_letter_code
_entity_poly.pdbx_strand_id
1 'polypeptide(L)'
;MNQLSAALTLGALNDQHRAKCAWHASIGLAARRSVLLHILLLLKTKYGKVDAKISYIARRAELALYSQAFSAWEYRNPHTLSRRLHSLVVKLHMNNLVAKEDEAFAVEDAQLCGASVVSGNERARQRDGMRHAGQQKRPGGVVMLSLATSSKRRRVDTAHSAQDSSSLFFDGNNDLVRQVCTFLDAKDTLCCSMTCTTANQILPGLVTSIRVSTTEFSVLTVRHRASFFSKFSNLEYFALTGDMAHAAQFDFHNETALISRNVMCRALVASLQHVALPKLTHFGLDFAFTEGLHDRVTSQVAAVLLAPSNSIRFPRLQKLSLRGNGISDDGVMHLFDALTTFPQGGGNSESTKVDEATSALKELNLEQNYIGERGFLQLEDTIELFAARGQAITIRMSGNLLAVAAND
;
A
#
# COMPACT_ATOMS: atom_id res chain seq x y z
N MET A 1 33.77 -8.38 -13.49
CA MET A 1 32.67 -9.24 -13.01
C MET A 1 31.27 -8.64 -13.14
N ASN A 2 31.08 -7.33 -13.39
CA ASN A 2 29.73 -6.74 -13.49
C ASN A 2 29.07 -6.82 -14.88
N GLN A 3 29.80 -7.13 -15.95
CA GLN A 3 29.21 -7.27 -17.29
C GLN A 3 28.66 -8.68 -17.60
N LEU A 4 29.10 -9.71 -16.85
CA LEU A 4 28.61 -11.09 -17.02
C LEU A 4 27.25 -11.31 -16.33
N SER A 5 26.97 -10.60 -15.23
CA SER A 5 25.67 -10.64 -14.54
C SER A 5 24.55 -10.08 -15.42
N ALA A 6 24.75 -8.91 -16.05
CA ALA A 6 23.78 -8.31 -16.97
C ALA A 6 23.51 -9.16 -18.22
N ALA A 7 24.52 -9.89 -18.72
CA ALA A 7 24.39 -10.78 -19.88
C ALA A 7 23.57 -12.05 -19.56
N LEU A 8 23.66 -12.57 -18.33
CA LEU A 8 22.85 -13.71 -17.85
C LEU A 8 21.38 -13.31 -17.64
N THR A 9 21.10 -12.09 -17.18
CA THR A 9 19.73 -11.58 -17.06
C THR A 9 19.09 -11.33 -18.43
N LEU A 10 19.87 -10.85 -19.41
CA LEU A 10 19.43 -10.68 -20.80
C LEU A 10 19.20 -12.02 -21.52
N GLY A 11 19.99 -13.06 -21.21
CA GLY A 11 19.80 -14.42 -21.72
C GLY A 11 18.49 -15.05 -21.22
N ALA A 12 18.20 -14.93 -19.93
CA ALA A 12 16.96 -15.46 -19.32
C ALA A 12 15.70 -14.75 -19.83
N LEU A 13 15.76 -13.43 -20.06
CA LEU A 13 14.68 -12.66 -20.69
C LEU A 13 14.48 -13.06 -22.17
N ASN A 14 15.55 -13.38 -22.91
CA ASN A 14 15.48 -13.83 -24.29
C ASN A 14 14.89 -15.24 -24.43
N ASP A 15 15.20 -16.16 -23.50
CA ASP A 15 14.63 -17.50 -23.47
C ASP A 15 13.15 -17.47 -23.02
N GLN A 16 12.77 -16.59 -22.09
CA GLN A 16 11.37 -16.32 -21.74
C GLN A 16 10.57 -15.72 -22.92
N HIS A 17 11.16 -14.81 -23.70
CA HIS A 17 10.53 -14.30 -24.92
C HIS A 17 10.42 -15.36 -26.03
N ARG A 18 11.41 -16.26 -26.15
CA ARG A 18 11.37 -17.38 -27.10
C ARG A 18 10.28 -18.40 -26.74
N ALA A 19 10.09 -18.72 -25.46
CA ALA A 19 9.00 -19.58 -25.00
C ALA A 19 7.62 -18.93 -25.24
N LYS A 20 7.46 -17.62 -24.96
CA LYS A 20 6.26 -16.86 -25.33
C LYS A 20 5.98 -16.93 -26.84
N CYS A 21 6.99 -16.78 -27.69
CA CYS A 21 6.80 -16.76 -29.15
C CYS A 21 6.48 -18.14 -29.76
N ALA A 22 6.90 -19.24 -29.14
CA ALA A 22 6.75 -20.59 -29.70
C ALA A 22 5.28 -21.04 -29.85
N TRP A 23 4.42 -20.73 -28.87
CA TRP A 23 3.02 -21.16 -28.91
C TRP A 23 2.13 -20.26 -29.78
N HIS A 24 2.51 -18.98 -29.94
CA HIS A 24 1.80 -18.05 -30.83
C HIS A 24 1.84 -18.50 -32.30
N ALA A 25 2.93 -19.16 -32.70
CA ALA A 25 3.09 -19.72 -34.05
C ALA A 25 2.27 -21.02 -34.26
N SER A 26 1.98 -21.77 -33.19
CA SER A 26 1.30 -23.06 -33.28
C SER A 26 -0.23 -22.97 -33.14
N ILE A 27 -0.76 -21.80 -32.77
CA ILE A 27 -2.19 -21.61 -32.53
C ILE A 27 -2.95 -21.17 -33.79
N GLY A 28 -3.83 -22.05 -34.26
CA GLY A 28 -4.67 -21.76 -35.43
C GLY A 28 -5.80 -20.76 -35.17
N LEU A 29 -6.28 -20.14 -36.25
CA LEU A 29 -7.45 -19.22 -36.26
C LEU A 29 -8.71 -19.82 -35.61
N ALA A 30 -8.92 -21.14 -35.74
CA ALA A 30 -10.06 -21.82 -35.14
C ALA A 30 -10.06 -21.75 -33.60
N ALA A 31 -8.89 -21.89 -32.98
CA ALA A 31 -8.76 -21.77 -31.53
C ALA A 31 -9.04 -20.34 -31.05
N ARG A 32 -8.55 -19.33 -31.77
CA ARG A 32 -8.82 -17.92 -31.46
C ARG A 32 -10.30 -17.58 -31.59
N ARG A 33 -10.97 -18.10 -32.62
CA ARG A 33 -12.42 -17.96 -32.79
C ARG A 33 -13.21 -18.61 -31.63
N SER A 34 -12.77 -19.77 -31.16
CA SER A 34 -13.42 -20.45 -30.02
C SER A 34 -13.33 -19.65 -28.71
N VAL A 35 -12.16 -19.07 -28.41
CA VAL A 35 -11.99 -18.18 -27.24
C VAL A 35 -12.82 -16.91 -27.39
N LEU A 36 -12.81 -16.28 -28.57
CA LEU A 36 -13.64 -15.11 -28.84
C LEU A 36 -15.13 -15.40 -28.66
N LEU A 37 -15.61 -16.55 -29.14
CA LEU A 37 -17.00 -16.98 -28.95
C LEU A 37 -17.35 -17.16 -27.47
N HIS A 38 -16.46 -17.75 -26.67
CA HIS A 38 -16.67 -17.85 -25.22
C HIS A 38 -16.72 -16.47 -24.54
N ILE A 39 -15.82 -15.55 -24.91
CA ILE A 39 -15.84 -14.17 -24.41
C ILE A 39 -17.17 -13.49 -24.77
N LEU A 40 -17.61 -13.62 -26.02
CA LEU A 40 -18.89 -13.06 -26.46
C LEU A 40 -20.07 -13.67 -25.71
N LEU A 41 -20.05 -14.96 -25.41
CA LEU A 41 -21.08 -15.64 -24.62
C LEU A 41 -21.12 -15.11 -23.19
N LEU A 42 -19.96 -14.97 -22.53
CA LEU A 42 -19.85 -14.40 -21.18
C LEU A 42 -20.35 -12.95 -21.13
N LEU A 43 -19.96 -12.13 -22.11
CA LEU A 43 -20.42 -10.75 -22.22
C LEU A 43 -21.91 -10.66 -22.53
N LYS A 44 -22.45 -11.57 -23.35
CA LYS A 44 -23.89 -11.67 -23.62
C LYS A 44 -24.67 -11.99 -22.34
N THR A 45 -24.19 -12.92 -21.51
CA THR A 45 -24.83 -13.26 -20.23
C THR A 45 -24.84 -12.06 -19.28
N LYS A 46 -23.77 -11.25 -19.27
CA LYS A 46 -23.65 -10.09 -18.38
C LYS A 46 -24.41 -8.85 -18.87
N TYR A 47 -24.45 -8.59 -20.17
CA TYR A 47 -25.00 -7.36 -20.76
C TYR A 47 -26.25 -7.59 -21.62
N GLY A 48 -26.78 -8.83 -21.67
CA GLY A 48 -28.00 -9.23 -22.36
C GLY A 48 -27.88 -9.37 -23.88
N LYS A 49 -27.35 -8.37 -24.59
CA LYS A 49 -27.24 -8.35 -26.05
C LYS A 49 -25.80 -8.13 -26.50
N VAL A 50 -25.38 -8.79 -27.58
CA VAL A 50 -24.10 -8.51 -28.25
C VAL A 50 -24.35 -7.44 -29.32
N ASP A 51 -23.92 -6.22 -29.06
CA ASP A 51 -23.92 -5.12 -30.03
C ASP A 51 -22.51 -4.92 -30.63
N ALA A 52 -22.37 -3.95 -31.53
CA ALA A 52 -21.08 -3.64 -32.16
C ALA A 52 -20.01 -3.23 -31.12
N LYS A 53 -20.40 -2.59 -30.02
CA LYS A 53 -19.51 -2.15 -28.94
C LYS A 53 -18.99 -3.33 -28.13
N ILE A 54 -19.85 -4.26 -27.73
CA ILE A 54 -19.50 -5.49 -27.01
C ILE A 54 -18.66 -6.41 -27.91
N SER A 55 -18.97 -6.49 -29.21
CA SER A 55 -18.14 -7.21 -30.18
C SER A 55 -16.73 -6.61 -30.31
N TYR A 56 -16.61 -5.28 -30.25
CA TYR A 56 -15.32 -4.60 -30.24
C TYR A 56 -14.54 -4.88 -28.94
N ILE A 57 -15.20 -4.76 -27.78
CA ILE A 57 -14.60 -5.07 -26.47
C ILE A 57 -14.13 -6.53 -26.41
N ALA A 58 -14.95 -7.46 -26.91
CA ALA A 58 -14.59 -8.89 -26.96
C ALA A 58 -13.34 -9.15 -27.80
N ARG A 59 -13.21 -8.48 -28.96
CA ARG A 59 -12.02 -8.60 -29.82
C ARG A 59 -10.78 -7.99 -29.16
N ARG A 60 -10.92 -6.84 -28.49
CA ARG A 60 -9.82 -6.22 -27.72
C ARG A 60 -9.39 -7.09 -26.55
N ALA A 61 -10.36 -7.69 -25.86
CA ALA A 61 -10.10 -8.60 -24.74
C ALA A 61 -9.44 -9.91 -25.21
N GLU A 62 -9.92 -10.49 -26.32
CA GLU A 62 -9.28 -11.67 -26.93
C GLU A 62 -7.83 -11.39 -27.30
N LEU A 63 -7.58 -10.26 -27.96
CA LEU A 63 -6.22 -9.88 -28.36
C LEU A 63 -5.32 -9.67 -27.14
N ALA A 64 -5.83 -9.04 -26.08
CA ALA A 64 -5.08 -8.84 -24.85
C ALA A 64 -4.78 -10.17 -24.15
N LEU A 65 -5.77 -11.06 -24.02
CA LEU A 65 -5.59 -12.40 -23.46
C LEU A 65 -4.60 -13.22 -24.28
N TYR A 66 -4.65 -13.10 -25.61
CA TYR A 66 -3.70 -13.74 -26.52
C TYR A 66 -2.27 -13.25 -26.26
N SER A 67 -2.08 -11.93 -26.12
CA SER A 67 -0.75 -11.34 -25.87
C SER A 67 -0.20 -11.57 -24.46
N GLN A 68 -1.09 -11.72 -23.47
CA GLN A 68 -0.72 -11.80 -22.05
C GLN A 68 -0.54 -13.23 -21.55
N ALA A 69 -1.24 -14.20 -22.16
CA ALA A 69 -1.12 -15.60 -21.77
C ALA A 69 0.32 -16.10 -21.96
N PHE A 70 0.80 -16.84 -20.96
CA PHE A 70 2.13 -17.44 -20.99
C PHE A 70 2.16 -18.66 -21.91
N SER A 71 1.09 -19.45 -21.94
CA SER A 71 0.98 -20.68 -22.74
C SER A 71 -0.32 -20.76 -23.55
N ALA A 72 -0.32 -21.62 -24.59
CA ALA A 72 -1.53 -21.93 -25.36
C ALA A 72 -2.62 -22.60 -24.51
N TRP A 73 -2.22 -23.38 -23.51
CA TRP A 73 -3.15 -23.99 -22.56
C TRP A 73 -3.82 -22.92 -21.72
N GLU A 74 -3.02 -22.03 -21.13
CA GLU A 74 -3.54 -20.92 -20.33
C GLU A 74 -4.51 -20.11 -21.18
N TYR A 75 -4.11 -19.65 -22.38
CA TYR A 75 -4.98 -18.92 -23.30
C TYR A 75 -6.35 -19.62 -23.54
N ARG A 76 -6.35 -20.92 -23.84
CA ARG A 76 -7.58 -21.68 -24.18
C ARG A 76 -8.43 -22.09 -22.99
N ASN A 77 -7.88 -22.08 -21.77
CA ASN A 77 -8.55 -22.67 -20.61
C ASN A 77 -9.89 -21.96 -20.29
N PRO A 78 -11.05 -22.62 -20.48
CA PRO A 78 -12.36 -22.01 -20.27
C PRO A 78 -12.67 -21.81 -18.78
N HIS A 79 -12.12 -22.65 -17.90
CA HIS A 79 -12.34 -22.58 -16.45
C HIS A 79 -11.80 -21.27 -15.86
N THR A 80 -10.74 -20.74 -16.47
CA THR A 80 -10.03 -19.55 -15.98
C THR A 80 -10.37 -18.32 -16.83
N LEU A 81 -11.00 -18.51 -18.00
CA LEU A 81 -11.30 -17.45 -18.95
C LEU A 81 -12.17 -16.34 -18.35
N SER A 82 -13.25 -16.69 -17.63
CA SER A 82 -14.12 -15.71 -16.99
C SER A 82 -13.33 -14.81 -16.04
N ARG A 83 -12.48 -15.42 -15.20
CA ARG A 83 -11.65 -14.72 -14.23
C ARG A 83 -10.54 -13.88 -14.86
N ARG A 84 -9.94 -14.35 -15.95
CA ARG A 84 -8.91 -13.62 -16.70
C ARG A 84 -9.49 -12.45 -17.47
N LEU A 85 -10.62 -12.64 -18.15
CA LEU A 85 -11.38 -11.55 -18.77
C LEU A 85 -11.76 -10.51 -17.72
N HIS A 86 -12.20 -11.00 -16.56
CA HIS A 86 -12.55 -10.20 -15.42
C HIS A 86 -11.34 -9.35 -14.93
N SER A 87 -10.20 -9.98 -14.66
CA SER A 87 -8.93 -9.32 -14.31
C SER A 87 -8.51 -8.28 -15.35
N LEU A 88 -8.57 -8.62 -16.63
CA LEU A 88 -8.18 -7.73 -17.72
C LEU A 88 -9.04 -6.47 -17.75
N VAL A 89 -10.36 -6.61 -17.60
CA VAL A 89 -11.27 -5.46 -17.57
C VAL A 89 -10.95 -4.56 -16.38
N VAL A 90 -10.70 -5.13 -15.20
CA VAL A 90 -10.29 -4.37 -14.01
C VAL A 90 -9.00 -3.63 -14.25
N LYS A 91 -7.96 -4.32 -14.73
CA LYS A 91 -6.66 -3.72 -15.00
C LYS A 91 -6.77 -2.59 -16.01
N LEU A 92 -7.45 -2.81 -17.13
CA LEU A 92 -7.64 -1.78 -18.17
C LEU A 92 -8.39 -0.57 -17.63
N HIS A 93 -9.44 -0.79 -16.84
CA HIS A 93 -10.16 0.30 -16.19
C HIS A 93 -9.25 1.07 -15.24
N MET A 94 -8.52 0.37 -14.36
CA MET A 94 -7.56 0.99 -13.45
C MET A 94 -6.47 1.78 -14.19
N ASN A 95 -5.96 1.30 -15.33
CA ASN A 95 -4.98 2.07 -16.10
C ASN A 95 -5.53 3.38 -16.66
N ASN A 96 -6.81 3.42 -17.02
CA ASN A 96 -7.43 4.68 -17.41
C ASN A 96 -7.52 5.65 -16.22
N LEU A 97 -7.55 5.12 -14.99
CA LEU A 97 -7.57 5.89 -13.75
C LEU A 97 -6.17 6.18 -13.18
N VAL A 98 -5.12 5.53 -13.68
CA VAL A 98 -3.75 5.66 -13.15
C VAL A 98 -3.28 7.12 -13.08
N ALA A 99 -3.55 7.92 -14.11
CA ALA A 99 -3.16 9.34 -14.10
C ALA A 99 -3.90 10.13 -13.00
N LYS A 100 -5.19 9.85 -12.80
CA LYS A 100 -6.00 10.47 -11.72
C LYS A 100 -5.53 10.01 -10.35
N GLU A 101 -5.17 8.73 -10.22
CA GLU A 101 -4.61 8.17 -8.99
C GLU A 101 -3.27 8.83 -8.63
N ASP A 102 -2.39 9.02 -9.62
CA ASP A 102 -1.10 9.66 -9.43
C ASP A 102 -1.22 11.13 -9.06
N GLU A 103 -2.13 11.85 -9.73
CA GLU A 103 -2.44 13.23 -9.36
C GLU A 103 -2.98 13.31 -7.94
N ALA A 104 -3.94 12.47 -7.57
CA ALA A 104 -4.51 12.44 -6.23
C ALA A 104 -3.47 12.07 -5.16
N PHE A 105 -2.61 11.10 -5.43
CA PHE A 105 -1.52 10.72 -4.53
C PHE A 105 -0.49 11.84 -4.37
N ALA A 106 -0.12 12.51 -5.47
CA ALA A 106 0.78 13.67 -5.42
C ALA A 106 0.18 14.85 -4.65
N VAL A 107 -1.14 15.06 -4.73
CA VAL A 107 -1.84 16.07 -3.93
C VAL A 107 -1.79 15.72 -2.44
N GLU A 108 -2.01 14.47 -2.05
CA GLU A 108 -1.87 14.04 -0.65
C GLU A 108 -0.44 14.22 -0.13
N ASP A 109 0.56 13.87 -0.94
CA ASP A 109 1.97 14.05 -0.60
C ASP A 109 2.33 15.54 -0.45
N ALA A 110 1.85 16.39 -1.38
CA ALA A 110 2.03 17.83 -1.31
C ALA A 110 1.36 18.46 -0.08
N GLN A 111 0.21 17.95 0.39
CA GLN A 111 -0.42 18.41 1.62
C GLN A 111 0.44 18.16 2.86
N LEU A 112 1.25 17.10 2.86
CA LEU A 112 2.19 16.82 3.93
C LEU A 112 3.38 17.80 3.93
N CYS A 113 3.89 18.17 2.75
CA CYS A 113 4.97 19.15 2.61
C CYS A 113 4.52 20.61 2.80
N GLY A 114 3.31 20.95 2.34
CA GLY A 114 2.77 22.32 2.33
C GLY A 114 2.32 22.84 3.70
N ALA A 115 2.04 21.96 4.67
CA ALA A 115 1.71 22.35 6.04
C ALA A 115 2.89 22.97 6.83
N SER A 116 4.10 23.00 6.23
CA SER A 116 5.31 23.61 6.79
C SER A 116 5.52 25.08 6.38
N VAL A 117 4.82 25.59 5.35
CA VAL A 117 5.22 26.87 4.68
C VAL A 117 4.16 27.98 4.72
N VAL A 118 2.95 27.75 5.25
CA VAL A 118 1.96 28.84 5.41
C VAL A 118 2.09 29.51 6.79
N SER A 119 3.27 30.06 7.06
CA SER A 119 3.44 31.18 7.99
C SER A 119 4.63 32.01 7.52
N GLY A 120 4.35 32.98 6.65
CA GLY A 120 5.31 34.00 6.25
C GLY A 120 5.67 34.00 4.77
N ASN A 121 4.79 34.53 3.92
CA ASN A 121 5.13 35.58 2.94
C ASN A 121 4.00 35.78 1.91
N GLU A 122 2.94 36.47 2.31
CA GLU A 122 2.01 37.13 1.37
C GLU A 122 2.00 38.66 1.57
N ARG A 123 3.18 39.26 1.76
CA ARG A 123 3.34 40.73 1.67
C ARG A 123 4.69 41.12 1.08
N ALA A 124 4.97 40.72 -0.16
CA ALA A 124 6.10 41.29 -0.91
C ALA A 124 5.95 41.17 -2.43
N ARG A 125 4.78 41.51 -2.99
CA ARG A 125 4.66 41.81 -4.43
C ARG A 125 3.64 42.92 -4.67
N GLN A 126 4.00 44.15 -4.33
CA GLN A 126 3.52 45.34 -5.03
C GLN A 126 4.26 46.58 -4.52
N ARG A 127 5.27 47.02 -5.29
CA ARG A 127 5.56 48.41 -5.65
C ARG A 127 6.97 48.51 -6.22
N ASP A 128 7.06 48.81 -7.52
CA ASP A 128 7.92 49.90 -7.95
C ASP A 128 7.44 50.51 -9.29
N GLY A 129 7.30 51.85 -9.25
CA GLY A 129 7.24 52.81 -10.37
C GLY A 129 5.96 52.92 -11.21
N MET A 130 5.43 54.10 -11.58
CA MET A 130 5.67 55.51 -11.22
C MET A 130 4.62 56.37 -11.96
N ARG A 131 4.05 57.38 -11.26
CA ARG A 131 3.57 58.71 -11.71
C ARG A 131 2.44 58.88 -12.76
N HIS A 132 1.34 59.52 -12.34
CA HIS A 132 1.00 60.95 -12.58
C HIS A 132 -0.31 61.31 -11.82
N ALA A 133 -0.26 62.30 -10.90
CA ALA A 133 -0.73 63.68 -11.04
C ALA A 133 -2.26 63.88 -10.91
N GLY A 134 -2.70 64.62 -9.88
CA GLY A 134 -4.09 65.09 -9.74
C GLY A 134 -4.42 65.56 -8.33
N GLN A 135 -4.56 66.88 -8.18
CA GLN A 135 -4.90 67.62 -6.97
C GLN A 135 -6.30 67.28 -6.41
N GLN A 136 -6.50 67.34 -5.08
CA GLN A 136 -7.46 68.26 -4.43
C GLN A 136 -7.64 68.02 -2.90
N LYS A 137 -7.43 69.12 -2.15
CA LYS A 137 -8.09 69.66 -0.92
C LYS A 137 -8.58 68.75 0.24
N ARG A 138 -8.11 69.11 1.44
CA ARG A 138 -8.56 68.82 2.83
C ARG A 138 -9.99 69.41 3.13
N PRO A 139 -10.61 69.33 4.36
CA PRO A 139 -10.16 68.82 5.69
C PRO A 139 -11.21 68.09 6.59
N GLY A 140 -10.77 67.56 7.76
CA GLY A 140 -11.53 67.69 9.03
C GLY A 140 -11.91 66.44 9.85
N GLY A 141 -11.53 66.42 11.14
CA GLY A 141 -12.03 65.55 12.24
C GLY A 141 -11.04 64.44 12.67
N VAL A 142 -10.19 64.53 13.70
CA VAL A 142 -10.32 64.76 15.18
C VAL A 142 -10.98 63.60 15.95
N VAL A 143 -10.28 63.17 17.02
CA VAL A 143 -10.57 62.22 18.15
C VAL A 143 -9.60 61.00 18.11
N MET A 144 -8.45 60.95 18.80
CA MET A 144 -8.14 60.86 20.27
C MET A 144 -8.76 59.59 20.89
N LEU A 145 -8.08 58.54 21.38
CA LEU A 145 -7.07 58.36 22.45
C LEU A 145 -6.22 57.08 22.09
N SER A 146 -4.90 56.99 22.27
CA SER A 146 -4.09 56.93 23.51
C SER A 146 -4.48 55.72 24.40
N LEU A 147 -3.63 54.81 24.91
CA LEU A 147 -2.20 54.83 25.20
C LEU A 147 -1.59 53.43 24.97
N ALA A 148 -0.35 53.43 24.48
CA ALA A 148 0.62 52.36 24.69
C ALA A 148 0.99 52.24 26.19
N THR A 149 1.52 51.09 26.61
CA THR A 149 2.90 51.07 27.15
C THR A 149 3.42 49.64 27.28
N SER A 150 4.56 49.43 26.63
CA SER A 150 5.55 48.41 26.91
C SER A 150 6.00 48.47 28.37
N SER A 151 6.26 47.32 29.00
CA SER A 151 7.31 47.23 30.01
C SER A 151 7.90 45.83 30.14
N LYS A 152 9.22 45.86 30.30
CA LYS A 152 10.22 44.82 30.13
C LYS A 152 10.92 44.69 31.49
N ARG A 153 10.94 43.50 32.12
CA ARG A 153 11.88 43.08 33.19
C ARG A 153 11.66 41.58 33.46
N ARG A 154 12.61 40.70 33.11
CA ARG A 154 13.86 40.32 33.80
C ARG A 154 13.62 39.15 34.79
N ARG A 155 14.22 38.01 34.43
CA ARG A 155 14.43 36.75 35.18
C ARG A 155 14.64 36.93 36.69
N VAL A 156 14.01 36.04 37.47
CA VAL A 156 14.54 35.46 38.71
C VAL A 156 14.07 33.99 38.78
N ASP A 157 15.01 33.07 38.91
CA ASP A 157 14.78 31.68 39.28
C ASP A 157 14.36 31.60 40.75
N THR A 158 13.26 30.92 41.08
CA THR A 158 13.03 30.42 42.44
C THR A 158 12.14 29.18 42.39
N ALA A 159 12.68 28.08 42.92
CA ALA A 159 12.01 26.81 43.09
C ALA A 159 10.97 26.85 44.22
N HIS A 160 9.96 25.98 44.06
CA HIS A 160 9.00 25.47 45.04
C HIS A 160 7.99 26.45 45.67
N SER A 161 6.74 26.37 45.22
CA SER A 161 5.63 25.92 46.07
C SER A 161 4.44 25.57 45.19
N ALA A 162 3.99 24.32 45.30
CA ALA A 162 2.72 23.85 44.80
C ALA A 162 1.57 24.62 45.46
N GLN A 163 0.53 24.95 44.67
CA GLN A 163 -0.85 24.78 45.09
C GLN A 163 -1.80 24.89 43.89
N ASP A 164 -2.56 23.80 43.72
CA ASP A 164 -3.97 23.78 43.37
C ASP A 164 -4.42 24.28 41.98
N SER A 165 -4.11 23.45 40.98
CA SER A 165 -5.15 23.02 40.05
C SER A 165 -5.14 21.49 40.02
N SER A 166 -6.18 20.88 40.61
CA SER A 166 -6.47 19.44 40.65
C SER A 166 -5.71 18.59 39.62
N SER A 167 -4.61 17.96 40.05
CA SER A 167 -3.97 16.90 39.28
C SER A 167 -4.94 15.72 39.25
N LEU A 168 -5.60 15.51 38.12
CA LEU A 168 -6.34 14.29 37.83
C LEU A 168 -5.47 13.08 38.21
N PHE A 169 -6.08 12.02 38.75
CA PHE A 169 -5.47 10.81 39.33
C PHE A 169 -4.32 10.16 38.50
N PHE A 170 -4.15 10.58 37.24
CA PHE A 170 -3.19 10.07 36.26
C PHE A 170 -2.09 11.05 35.85
N ASP A 171 -2.08 12.28 36.39
CA ASP A 171 -1.13 13.30 35.99
C ASP A 171 0.24 13.04 36.64
N GLY A 172 1.14 12.44 35.87
CA GLY A 172 2.53 12.17 36.28
C GLY A 172 2.87 10.71 36.61
N ASN A 173 1.89 9.79 36.68
CA ASN A 173 2.15 8.40 37.05
C ASN A 173 1.88 7.42 35.91
N ASN A 174 2.80 7.39 34.95
CA ASN A 174 2.71 6.60 33.72
C ASN A 174 2.53 5.09 33.97
N ASP A 175 3.11 4.57 35.05
CA ASP A 175 3.02 3.15 35.40
C ASP A 175 1.62 2.78 35.90
N LEU A 176 0.97 3.65 36.67
CA LEU A 176 -0.43 3.48 37.07
C LEU A 176 -1.37 3.56 35.87
N VAL A 177 -1.16 4.50 34.94
CA VAL A 177 -1.94 4.57 33.70
C VAL A 177 -1.81 3.27 32.91
N ARG A 178 -0.58 2.76 32.74
CA ARG A 178 -0.35 1.47 32.08
C ARG A 178 -1.09 0.35 32.78
N GLN A 179 -0.95 0.25 34.10
CA GLN A 179 -1.55 -0.82 34.88
C GLN A 179 -3.08 -0.77 34.84
N VAL A 180 -3.69 0.40 34.98
CA VAL A 180 -5.15 0.57 34.83
C VAL A 180 -5.59 0.18 33.42
N CYS A 181 -4.88 0.63 32.38
CA CYS A 181 -5.20 0.28 31.00
C CYS A 181 -4.99 -1.20 30.67
N THR A 182 -4.25 -1.99 31.46
CA THR A 182 -4.21 -3.45 31.30
C THR A 182 -5.53 -4.14 31.71
N PHE A 183 -6.34 -3.50 32.56
CA PHE A 183 -7.63 -4.03 33.00
C PHE A 183 -8.82 -3.51 32.18
N LEU A 184 -8.60 -2.50 31.33
CA LEU A 184 -9.64 -1.92 30.49
C LEU A 184 -9.73 -2.67 29.16
N ASP A 185 -10.95 -2.81 28.64
CA ASP A 185 -11.13 -3.29 27.28
C ASP A 185 -10.70 -2.22 26.26
N ALA A 186 -10.64 -2.57 24.97
CA ALA A 186 -10.18 -1.63 23.94
C ALA A 186 -11.06 -0.36 23.86
N LYS A 187 -12.36 -0.49 24.14
CA LYS A 187 -13.32 0.63 24.04
C LYS A 187 -13.15 1.59 25.21
N ASP A 188 -13.02 1.06 26.42
CA ASP A 188 -12.81 1.82 27.65
C ASP A 188 -11.41 2.44 27.67
N THR A 189 -10.43 1.75 27.11
CA THR A 189 -9.08 2.29 26.88
C THR A 189 -9.09 3.51 25.96
N LEU A 190 -9.88 3.46 24.88
CA LEU A 190 -10.07 4.61 23.97
C LEU A 190 -10.88 5.74 24.62
N CYS A 191 -11.88 5.43 25.45
CA CYS A 191 -12.60 6.45 26.22
C CYS A 191 -11.69 7.14 27.24
N CYS A 192 -10.79 6.37 27.88
CA CYS A 192 -9.76 6.90 28.77
C CYS A 192 -8.77 7.79 28.00
N SER A 193 -8.37 7.42 26.78
CA SER A 193 -7.47 8.24 25.94
C SER A 193 -8.09 9.57 25.52
N MET A 194 -9.41 9.60 25.29
CA MET A 194 -10.13 10.83 24.93
C MET A 194 -10.24 11.82 26.10
N THR A 195 -10.16 11.33 27.33
CA THR A 195 -10.34 12.14 28.55
C THR A 195 -9.03 12.46 29.27
N CYS A 196 -7.97 11.68 29.04
CA CYS A 196 -6.66 11.83 29.68
C CYS A 196 -5.55 12.00 28.63
N THR A 197 -4.91 13.17 28.62
CA THR A 197 -3.79 13.49 27.72
C THR A 197 -2.60 12.55 27.89
N THR A 198 -2.30 12.15 29.13
CA THR A 198 -1.24 11.18 29.45
C THR A 198 -1.56 9.80 28.90
N ALA A 199 -2.81 9.35 29.04
CA ALA A 199 -3.25 8.09 28.43
C ALA A 199 -3.17 8.17 26.89
N ASN A 200 -3.57 9.28 26.28
CA ASN A 200 -3.46 9.48 24.83
C ASN A 200 -2.02 9.38 24.30
N GLN A 201 -1.01 9.77 25.09
CA GLN A 201 0.40 9.65 24.72
C GLN A 201 0.94 8.23 24.89
N ILE A 202 0.52 7.53 25.94
CA ILE A 202 1.09 6.21 26.30
C ILE A 202 0.40 5.08 25.54
N LEU A 203 -0.92 5.17 25.37
CA LEU A 203 -1.75 4.08 24.86
C LEU A 203 -1.36 3.57 23.47
N PRO A 204 -1.01 4.43 22.47
CA PRO A 204 -0.53 3.94 21.18
C PRO A 204 0.71 3.04 21.31
N GLY A 205 1.58 3.32 22.29
CA GLY A 205 2.73 2.49 22.59
C GLY A 205 2.37 1.13 23.22
N LEU A 206 1.16 0.92 23.73
CA LEU A 206 0.73 -0.36 24.29
C LEU A 206 -0.02 -1.24 23.27
N VAL A 207 -0.42 -0.68 22.13
CA VAL A 207 -1.15 -1.41 21.10
C VAL A 207 -0.23 -2.42 20.41
N THR A 208 -0.59 -3.70 20.51
CA THR A 208 0.11 -4.81 19.85
C THR A 208 -0.62 -5.34 18.61
N SER A 209 -1.92 -5.10 18.49
CA SER A 209 -2.73 -5.61 17.37
C SER A 209 -3.72 -4.56 16.88
N ILE A 210 -3.75 -4.35 15.56
CA ILE A 210 -4.69 -3.47 14.88
C ILE A 210 -5.35 -4.26 13.74
N ARG A 211 -6.68 -4.30 13.75
CA ARG A 211 -7.49 -4.73 12.61
C ARG A 211 -8.48 -3.61 12.30
N VAL A 212 -8.49 -3.16 11.06
CA VAL A 212 -9.32 -2.03 10.63
C VAL A 212 -9.82 -2.28 9.22
N SER A 213 -11.03 -1.81 8.94
CA SER A 213 -11.58 -1.86 7.58
C SER A 213 -11.11 -0.67 6.73
N THR A 214 -11.12 -0.82 5.42
CA THR A 214 -10.82 0.30 4.50
C THR A 214 -11.76 1.49 4.68
N THR A 215 -13.03 1.25 5.02
CA THR A 215 -14.02 2.30 5.29
C THR A 215 -13.69 3.06 6.57
N GLU A 216 -13.37 2.37 7.65
CA GLU A 216 -12.93 3.01 8.91
C GLU A 216 -11.61 3.75 8.74
N PHE A 217 -10.65 3.17 8.01
CA PHE A 217 -9.35 3.78 7.79
C PHE A 217 -9.44 5.05 6.91
N SER A 218 -10.43 5.10 6.01
CA SER A 218 -10.66 6.27 5.14
C SER A 218 -11.06 7.54 5.89
N VAL A 219 -11.58 7.41 7.11
CA VAL A 219 -11.94 8.53 7.99
C VAL A 219 -10.70 9.28 8.48
N LEU A 220 -9.53 8.64 8.50
CA LEU A 220 -8.29 9.27 8.94
C LEU A 220 -7.84 10.34 7.96
N THR A 221 -7.53 11.53 8.48
CA THR A 221 -6.89 12.60 7.70
C THR A 221 -5.55 12.15 7.11
N VAL A 222 -5.12 12.75 5.99
CA VAL A 222 -3.83 12.48 5.33
C VAL A 222 -2.66 12.47 6.32
N ARG A 223 -2.58 13.46 7.22
CA ARG A 223 -1.52 13.56 8.24
C ARG A 223 -1.48 12.36 9.18
N HIS A 224 -2.65 11.88 9.61
CA HIS A 224 -2.75 10.72 10.48
C HIS A 224 -2.38 9.41 9.77
N ARG A 225 -2.66 9.28 8.47
CA ARG A 225 -2.24 8.12 7.67
C ARG A 225 -0.71 8.11 7.48
N ALA A 226 -0.12 9.26 7.16
CA ALA A 226 1.33 9.39 6.97
C ALA A 226 2.14 9.10 8.25
N SER A 227 1.58 9.42 9.42
CA SER A 227 2.22 9.14 10.72
C SER A 227 1.58 7.93 11.43
N PHE A 228 0.92 7.03 10.71
CA PHE A 228 0.10 6.00 11.35
C PHE A 228 0.97 5.04 12.17
N PHE A 229 1.94 4.40 11.52
CA PHE A 229 2.79 3.40 12.18
C PHE A 229 3.77 3.99 13.20
N SER A 230 4.15 5.27 13.07
CA SER A 230 5.06 5.91 14.04
C SER A 230 4.47 6.01 15.44
N LYS A 231 3.14 5.90 15.59
CA LYS A 231 2.45 5.92 16.88
C LYS A 231 2.48 4.56 17.59
N PHE A 232 2.64 3.45 16.85
CA PHE A 232 2.45 2.09 17.36
C PHE A 232 3.78 1.32 17.35
N SER A 233 4.72 1.72 18.22
CA SER A 233 6.07 1.15 18.26
C SER A 233 6.12 -0.33 18.67
N ASN A 234 5.10 -0.81 19.36
CA ASN A 234 5.00 -2.19 19.84
C ASN A 234 4.05 -3.06 18.98
N LEU A 235 3.70 -2.62 17.78
CA LEU A 235 2.78 -3.33 16.90
C LEU A 235 3.35 -4.69 16.47
N GLU A 236 2.58 -5.74 16.72
CA GLU A 236 2.89 -7.13 16.37
C GLU A 236 2.01 -7.62 15.21
N TYR A 237 0.77 -7.16 15.15
CA TYR A 237 -0.23 -7.57 14.16
C TYR A 237 -0.91 -6.35 13.54
N PHE A 238 -0.90 -6.28 12.21
CA PHE A 238 -1.67 -5.30 11.46
C PHE A 238 -2.45 -5.97 10.33
N ALA A 239 -3.75 -5.68 10.23
CA ALA A 239 -4.58 -6.09 9.11
C ALA A 239 -5.52 -4.97 8.68
N LEU A 240 -5.41 -4.56 7.40
CA LEU A 240 -6.37 -3.70 6.72
C LEU A 240 -7.25 -4.58 5.82
N THR A 241 -8.56 -4.59 6.07
CA THR A 241 -9.50 -5.43 5.31
C THR A 241 -10.49 -4.60 4.50
N GLY A 242 -10.61 -4.88 3.20
CA GLY A 242 -11.69 -4.35 2.38
C GLY A 242 -13.01 -5.09 2.57
N ASP A 243 -14.07 -4.54 2.00
CA ASP A 243 -15.37 -5.22 1.96
C ASP A 243 -15.36 -6.36 0.92
N MET A 244 -15.49 -7.59 1.42
CA MET A 244 -15.55 -8.83 0.64
C MET A 244 -16.72 -8.85 -0.36
N ALA A 245 -17.85 -8.22 -0.01
CA ALA A 245 -19.05 -8.21 -0.85
C ALA A 245 -18.81 -7.42 -2.15
N HIS A 246 -18.08 -6.31 -2.06
CA HIS A 246 -17.69 -5.46 -3.19
C HIS A 246 -16.51 -6.02 -3.98
N ALA A 247 -15.66 -6.86 -3.38
CA ALA A 247 -14.56 -7.52 -4.10
C ALA A 247 -15.05 -8.59 -5.09
N ALA A 248 -16.18 -9.24 -4.80
CA ALA A 248 -16.81 -10.22 -5.69
C ALA A 248 -17.75 -9.58 -6.73
N GLN A 249 -18.33 -8.41 -6.43
CA GLN A 249 -19.28 -7.70 -7.28
C GLN A 249 -18.66 -6.40 -7.80
N PHE A 250 -18.28 -6.42 -9.08
CA PHE A 250 -17.69 -5.28 -9.78
C PHE A 250 -18.63 -4.09 -9.84
N ASP A 251 -18.53 -3.21 -8.84
CA ASP A 251 -19.15 -1.90 -8.88
C ASP A 251 -18.18 -0.87 -9.49
N PHE A 252 -18.22 -0.73 -10.82
CA PHE A 252 -17.50 0.32 -11.53
C PHE A 252 -18.16 1.71 -11.37
N HIS A 253 -19.29 1.83 -10.65
CA HIS A 253 -20.03 3.09 -10.60
C HIS A 253 -19.34 4.15 -9.74
N ASN A 254 -18.31 3.80 -8.96
CA ASN A 254 -17.60 4.74 -8.09
C ASN A 254 -16.08 4.74 -8.33
N GLU A 255 -15.65 5.25 -9.49
CA GLU A 255 -14.23 5.49 -9.81
C GLU A 255 -13.50 6.26 -8.70
N THR A 256 -14.17 7.25 -8.10
CA THR A 256 -13.63 8.08 -7.03
C THR A 256 -13.33 7.29 -5.76
N ALA A 257 -14.19 6.35 -5.37
CA ALA A 257 -13.95 5.49 -4.21
C ALA A 257 -12.79 4.51 -4.46
N LEU A 258 -12.68 3.97 -5.68
CA LEU A 258 -11.58 3.09 -6.07
C LEU A 258 -10.23 3.83 -6.02
N ILE A 259 -10.16 5.02 -6.62
CA ILE A 259 -8.96 5.87 -6.56
C ILE A 259 -8.63 6.22 -5.11
N SER A 260 -9.61 6.69 -4.34
CA SER A 260 -9.41 7.06 -2.93
C SER A 260 -8.85 5.90 -2.11
N ARG A 261 -9.35 4.68 -2.32
CA ARG A 261 -8.88 3.49 -1.62
C ARG A 261 -7.45 3.12 -2.01
N ASN A 262 -7.09 3.18 -3.29
CA ASN A 262 -5.72 2.92 -3.74
C ASN A 262 -4.75 3.97 -3.20
N VAL A 263 -5.10 5.26 -3.28
CA VAL A 263 -4.30 6.37 -2.72
C VAL A 263 -4.09 6.18 -1.21
N MET A 264 -5.15 5.83 -0.47
CA MET A 264 -5.07 5.54 0.95
C MET A 264 -4.11 4.39 1.27
N CYS A 265 -4.18 3.28 0.53
CA CYS A 265 -3.26 2.15 0.69
C CYS A 265 -1.82 2.53 0.34
N ARG A 266 -1.61 3.32 -0.73
CA ARG A 266 -0.28 3.85 -1.09
C ARG A 266 0.29 4.74 0.01
N ALA A 267 -0.51 5.64 0.58
CA ALA A 267 -0.08 6.51 1.68
C ALA A 267 0.26 5.71 2.95
N LEU A 268 -0.53 4.67 3.26
CA LEU A 268 -0.25 3.74 4.35
C LEU A 268 1.08 3.00 4.13
N VAL A 269 1.29 2.43 2.95
CA VAL A 269 2.54 1.72 2.62
C VAL A 269 3.73 2.68 2.60
N ALA A 270 3.56 3.90 2.08
CA ALA A 270 4.59 4.94 2.14
C ALA A 270 4.99 5.28 3.58
N SER A 271 4.04 5.31 4.52
CA SER A 271 4.36 5.55 5.94
C SER A 271 5.26 4.47 6.55
N LEU A 272 5.26 3.24 6.03
CA LEU A 272 6.17 2.16 6.45
C LEU A 272 7.61 2.38 5.97
N GLN A 273 7.84 3.22 4.95
CA GLN A 273 9.19 3.49 4.45
C GLN A 273 10.05 4.20 5.51
N HIS A 274 9.45 4.93 6.44
CA HIS A 274 10.16 5.74 7.42
C HIS A 274 10.08 5.18 8.85
N VAL A 275 9.49 4.01 9.04
CA VAL A 275 9.25 3.42 10.36
C VAL A 275 9.83 2.01 10.44
N ALA A 276 10.53 1.71 11.54
CA ALA A 276 10.93 0.36 11.90
C ALA A 276 9.90 -0.23 12.87
N LEU A 277 9.39 -1.43 12.57
CA LEU A 277 8.46 -2.14 13.44
C LEU A 277 9.10 -3.47 13.86
N PRO A 278 10.00 -3.45 14.86
CA PRO A 278 10.83 -4.60 15.22
C PRO A 278 10.02 -5.79 15.75
N LYS A 279 8.80 -5.53 16.23
CA LYS A 279 7.90 -6.56 16.79
C LYS A 279 6.87 -7.07 15.79
N LEU A 280 6.76 -6.47 14.60
CA LEU A 280 5.74 -6.84 13.63
C LEU A 280 5.97 -8.27 13.15
N THR A 281 5.00 -9.13 13.42
CA THR A 281 4.99 -10.53 13.00
C THR A 281 3.99 -10.77 11.87
N HIS A 282 2.94 -9.96 11.78
CA HIS A 282 1.87 -10.13 10.81
C HIS A 282 1.53 -8.80 10.15
N PHE A 283 1.58 -8.77 8.83
CA PHE A 283 1.14 -7.63 8.02
C PHE A 283 0.16 -8.11 6.94
N GLY A 284 -1.04 -7.55 6.93
CA GLY A 284 -2.11 -7.92 6.01
C GLY A 284 -2.76 -6.71 5.34
N LEU A 285 -2.88 -6.77 4.02
CA LEU A 285 -3.71 -5.91 3.19
C LEU A 285 -4.64 -6.83 2.40
N ASP A 286 -5.79 -7.18 2.97
CA ASP A 286 -6.70 -8.15 2.37
C ASP A 286 -7.89 -7.43 1.72
N PHE A 287 -8.09 -7.60 0.42
CA PHE A 287 -9.12 -6.90 -0.37
C PHE A 287 -9.05 -5.37 -0.26
N ALA A 288 -7.88 -4.86 0.14
CA ALA A 288 -7.69 -3.48 0.55
C ALA A 288 -7.47 -2.55 -0.64
N PHE A 289 -6.96 -3.05 -1.76
CA PHE A 289 -6.72 -2.26 -2.97
C PHE A 289 -7.02 -3.07 -4.24
N THR A 290 -6.92 -2.43 -5.39
CA THR A 290 -7.03 -3.13 -6.67
C THR A 290 -5.98 -2.66 -7.65
N GLU A 291 -5.24 -3.61 -8.21
CA GLU A 291 -4.12 -3.31 -9.08
C GLU A 291 -4.48 -3.00 -10.53
N GLY A 292 -3.66 -2.13 -11.13
CA GLY A 292 -3.62 -1.85 -12.56
C GLY A 292 -2.67 -2.78 -13.31
N LEU A 293 -2.23 -2.39 -14.52
CA LEU A 293 -1.24 -3.16 -15.28
C LEU A 293 0.16 -3.17 -14.64
N HIS A 294 0.47 -2.20 -13.78
CA HIS A 294 1.82 -2.00 -13.24
C HIS A 294 1.98 -2.42 -11.78
N ASP A 295 0.97 -3.09 -11.20
CA ASP A 295 1.00 -3.60 -9.82
C ASP A 295 1.67 -2.61 -8.82
N ARG A 296 1.18 -1.37 -8.79
CA ARG A 296 1.85 -0.21 -8.16
C ARG A 296 1.89 -0.32 -6.65
N VAL A 297 0.80 -0.75 -6.03
CA VAL A 297 0.76 -0.87 -4.56
C VAL A 297 1.64 -2.03 -4.12
N THR A 298 1.59 -3.14 -4.87
CA THR A 298 2.40 -4.35 -4.65
C THR A 298 3.88 -4.06 -4.83
N SER A 299 4.28 -3.28 -5.84
CA SER A 299 5.68 -2.86 -5.99
C SER A 299 6.13 -1.92 -4.88
N GLN A 300 5.26 -1.05 -4.34
CA GLN A 300 5.56 -0.27 -3.14
C GLN A 300 5.72 -1.13 -1.89
N VAL A 301 4.89 -2.16 -1.71
CA VAL A 301 5.02 -3.14 -0.62
C VAL A 301 6.37 -3.88 -0.75
N ALA A 302 6.71 -4.34 -1.96
CA ALA A 302 8.01 -4.94 -2.25
C ALA A 302 9.17 -3.99 -1.92
N ALA A 303 9.07 -2.71 -2.28
CA ALA A 303 10.08 -1.69 -1.97
C ALA A 303 10.23 -1.42 -0.46
N VAL A 304 9.14 -1.51 0.31
CA VAL A 304 9.18 -1.38 1.77
C VAL A 304 9.91 -2.57 2.41
N LEU A 305 9.69 -3.77 1.89
CA LEU A 305 10.36 -5.00 2.28
C LEU A 305 11.85 -4.98 1.92
N LEU A 306 12.19 -4.43 0.74
CA LEU A 306 13.55 -4.09 0.28
C LEU A 306 14.12 -2.93 1.12
N ALA A 307 14.48 -3.18 2.37
CA ALA A 307 15.19 -2.16 3.14
C ALA A 307 16.60 -1.91 2.54
N PRO A 308 17.08 -0.64 2.50
CA PRO A 308 18.47 -0.36 2.17
C PRO A 308 19.38 -1.18 3.10
N SER A 309 20.46 -1.73 2.53
CA SER A 309 21.26 -2.88 2.94
C SER A 309 21.80 -2.94 4.39
N ASN A 310 21.49 -1.98 5.26
CA ASN A 310 22.06 -1.85 6.60
C ASN A 310 21.04 -1.98 7.75
N SER A 311 19.74 -2.15 7.50
CA SER A 311 18.76 -2.41 8.59
C SER A 311 17.50 -3.11 8.12
N ILE A 312 17.17 -4.26 8.71
CA ILE A 312 15.90 -4.94 8.47
C ILE A 312 14.80 -4.22 9.23
N ARG A 313 13.84 -3.62 8.49
CA ARG A 313 12.70 -2.89 9.06
C ARG A 313 11.71 -3.79 9.81
N PHE A 314 11.58 -5.04 9.38
CA PHE A 314 10.61 -6.01 9.92
C PHE A 314 11.28 -7.35 10.24
N PRO A 315 12.19 -7.39 11.24
CA PRO A 315 13.03 -8.56 11.52
C PRO A 315 12.23 -9.77 12.00
N ARG A 316 11.01 -9.55 12.50
CA ARG A 316 10.14 -10.62 13.02
C ARG A 316 8.96 -10.94 12.13
N LEU A 317 8.89 -10.38 10.91
CA LEU A 317 7.74 -10.59 10.04
C LEU A 317 7.65 -12.06 9.64
N GLN A 318 6.57 -12.72 10.08
CA GLN A 318 6.30 -14.14 9.83
C GLN A 318 5.22 -14.34 8.77
N LYS A 319 4.27 -13.41 8.68
CA LYS A 319 3.15 -13.51 7.74
C LYS A 319 2.93 -12.22 6.97
N LEU A 320 2.93 -12.34 5.64
CA LEU A 320 2.52 -11.30 4.70
C LEU A 320 1.24 -11.76 3.98
N SER A 321 0.15 -11.02 4.14
CA SER A 321 -1.12 -11.30 3.47
C SER A 321 -1.47 -10.18 2.50
N LEU A 322 -1.62 -10.52 1.22
CA LEU A 322 -2.03 -9.63 0.14
C LEU A 322 -3.21 -10.25 -0.64
N ARG A 323 -4.11 -10.90 0.09
CA ARG A 323 -5.21 -11.66 -0.49
C ARG A 323 -6.19 -10.73 -1.19
N GLY A 324 -6.64 -11.11 -2.39
CA GLY A 324 -7.80 -10.48 -3.03
C GLY A 324 -7.60 -9.05 -3.55
N ASN A 325 -6.35 -8.64 -3.85
CA ASN A 325 -6.06 -7.29 -4.35
C ASN A 325 -5.91 -7.21 -5.88
N GLY A 326 -6.13 -8.33 -6.58
CA GLY A 326 -6.01 -8.39 -8.02
C GLY A 326 -4.56 -8.37 -8.54
N ILE A 327 -3.62 -8.85 -7.73
CA ILE A 327 -2.20 -8.94 -8.07
C ILE A 327 -2.00 -9.87 -9.26
N SER A 328 -1.08 -9.50 -10.16
CA SER A 328 -0.72 -10.32 -11.31
C SER A 328 0.69 -10.86 -11.27
N ASP A 329 1.09 -11.56 -12.33
CA ASP A 329 2.43 -12.10 -12.49
C ASP A 329 3.53 -11.05 -12.30
N ASP A 330 3.35 -9.83 -12.78
CA ASP A 330 4.36 -8.76 -12.63
C ASP A 330 4.48 -8.30 -11.17
N GLY A 331 3.37 -8.18 -10.45
CA GLY A 331 3.36 -7.93 -9.00
C GLY A 331 4.03 -9.06 -8.21
N VAL A 332 3.87 -10.32 -8.64
CA VAL A 332 4.59 -11.46 -8.06
C VAL A 332 6.10 -11.34 -8.31
N MET A 333 6.53 -10.92 -9.50
CA MET A 333 7.96 -10.66 -9.78
C MET A 333 8.54 -9.62 -8.82
N HIS A 334 7.82 -8.52 -8.57
CA HIS A 334 8.28 -7.52 -7.61
C HIS A 334 8.45 -8.08 -6.19
N LEU A 335 7.51 -8.93 -5.75
CA LEU A 335 7.62 -9.63 -4.47
C LEU A 335 8.78 -10.63 -4.48
N PHE A 336 8.99 -11.36 -5.57
CA PHE A 336 10.12 -12.29 -5.73
C PHE A 336 11.46 -11.56 -5.61
N ASP A 337 11.64 -10.46 -6.33
CA ASP A 337 12.86 -9.65 -6.27
C ASP A 337 13.12 -9.15 -4.84
N ALA A 338 12.08 -8.76 -4.12
CA ALA A 338 12.18 -8.39 -2.71
C ALA A 338 12.61 -9.55 -1.80
N LEU A 339 12.00 -10.72 -1.97
CA LEU A 339 12.27 -11.92 -1.16
C LEU A 339 13.62 -12.57 -1.46
N THR A 340 14.12 -12.44 -2.68
CA THR A 340 15.43 -12.98 -3.06
C THR A 340 16.58 -12.16 -2.49
N THR A 341 16.41 -10.83 -2.43
CA THR A 341 17.40 -9.88 -1.91
C THR A 341 17.29 -9.63 -0.41
N PHE A 342 16.25 -10.17 0.24
CA PHE A 342 16.10 -10.14 1.70
C PHE A 342 17.38 -10.63 2.39
N PRO A 343 17.95 -9.88 3.37
CA PRO A 343 19.26 -10.18 3.93
C PRO A 343 19.31 -11.58 4.56
N GLN A 344 20.42 -12.28 4.28
CA GLN A 344 20.73 -13.62 4.78
C GLN A 344 21.15 -13.57 6.25
N GLY A 345 20.76 -14.60 7.01
CA GLY A 345 21.53 -15.00 8.19
C GLY A 345 22.60 -15.97 7.76
N GLY A 346 23.82 -15.73 8.25
CA GLY A 346 25.03 -16.44 7.86
C GLY A 346 24.92 -17.97 7.81
N GLY A 347 25.26 -18.51 6.64
CA GLY A 347 25.76 -19.87 6.52
C GLY A 347 27.28 -19.89 6.76
N ASN A 348 27.68 -20.61 7.82
CA ASN A 348 28.99 -21.25 7.98
C ASN A 348 30.25 -20.37 8.09
N SER A 349 30.22 -19.29 8.89
CA SER A 349 31.46 -18.75 9.47
C SER A 349 31.40 -18.86 10.99
N GLU A 350 32.14 -19.84 11.50
CA GLU A 350 32.35 -20.12 12.91
C GLU A 350 33.25 -19.03 13.52
N SER A 351 32.74 -17.80 13.62
CA SER A 351 33.32 -16.75 14.47
C SER A 351 32.44 -15.51 14.50
N THR A 352 32.25 -15.00 15.72
CA THR A 352 31.67 -13.69 16.07
C THR A 352 30.15 -13.55 15.99
N LYS A 353 29.53 -13.58 17.19
CA LYS A 353 28.17 -13.15 17.49
C LYS A 353 27.94 -11.70 17.01
N VAL A 354 27.22 -11.54 15.91
CA VAL A 354 26.39 -10.36 15.67
C VAL A 354 25.05 -10.89 15.20
N ASP A 355 23.99 -10.54 15.93
CA ASP A 355 22.60 -10.87 15.64
C ASP A 355 22.16 -10.23 14.32
N GLU A 356 22.63 -10.75 13.19
CA GLU A 356 22.11 -10.38 11.89
C GLU A 356 20.70 -10.95 11.78
N ALA A 357 19.72 -10.05 11.97
CA ALA A 357 18.31 -10.35 11.87
C ALA A 357 18.06 -11.13 10.59
N THR A 358 17.51 -12.33 10.72
CA THR A 358 17.12 -13.14 9.57
C THR A 358 15.66 -12.86 9.25
N SER A 359 15.30 -12.91 7.97
CA SER A 359 13.88 -12.89 7.62
C SER A 359 13.20 -14.10 8.25
N ALA A 360 12.17 -13.84 9.07
CA ALA A 360 11.38 -14.85 9.75
C ALA A 360 10.13 -15.24 8.94
N LEU A 361 10.04 -14.87 7.67
CA LEU A 361 8.84 -15.03 6.87
C LEU A 361 8.53 -16.51 6.66
N LYS A 362 7.39 -16.95 7.19
CA LYS A 362 6.88 -18.32 7.15
C LYS A 362 5.66 -18.47 6.25
N GLU A 363 4.89 -17.40 6.05
CA GLU A 363 3.65 -17.45 5.28
C GLU A 363 3.52 -16.25 4.34
N LEU A 364 3.31 -16.52 3.07
CA LEU A 364 2.92 -15.56 2.04
C LEU A 364 1.53 -15.92 1.52
N ASN A 365 0.54 -15.10 1.83
CA ASN A 365 -0.84 -15.32 1.40
C ASN A 365 -1.19 -14.45 0.18
N LEU A 366 -1.31 -15.08 -0.98
CA LEU A 366 -1.66 -14.47 -2.26
C LEU A 366 -2.97 -15.03 -2.83
N GLU A 367 -3.83 -15.58 -1.96
CA GLU A 367 -5.12 -16.12 -2.37
C GLU A 367 -5.99 -15.08 -3.09
N GLN A 368 -6.90 -15.55 -3.94
CA GLN A 368 -7.92 -14.72 -4.58
C GLN A 368 -7.39 -13.56 -5.45
N ASN A 369 -6.15 -13.68 -5.95
CA ASN A 369 -5.56 -12.74 -6.90
C ASN A 369 -5.72 -13.22 -8.36
N TYR A 370 -5.04 -12.54 -9.29
CA TYR A 370 -5.06 -12.82 -10.72
C TYR A 370 -3.70 -13.33 -11.21
N ILE A 371 -3.10 -14.24 -10.45
CA ILE A 371 -1.79 -14.82 -10.76
C ILE A 371 -1.97 -15.98 -11.76
N GLY A 372 -1.27 -15.88 -12.89
CA GLY A 372 -1.22 -16.83 -14.00
C GLY A 372 0.00 -17.74 -13.95
N GLU A 373 0.28 -18.42 -15.07
CA GLU A 373 1.35 -19.46 -15.19
C GLU A 373 2.73 -18.97 -14.86
N ARG A 374 3.06 -17.78 -15.36
CA ARG A 374 4.36 -17.18 -15.09
C ARG A 374 4.54 -16.88 -13.60
N GLY A 375 3.53 -16.30 -12.95
CA GLY A 375 3.63 -15.98 -11.53
C GLY A 375 3.68 -17.24 -10.65
N PHE A 376 3.01 -18.32 -11.05
CA PHE A 376 3.10 -19.60 -10.34
C PHE A 376 4.51 -20.20 -10.38
N LEU A 377 5.13 -20.28 -11.57
CA LEU A 377 6.50 -20.77 -11.72
C LEU A 377 7.48 -19.95 -10.86
N GLN A 378 7.31 -18.63 -10.83
CA GLN A 378 8.16 -17.76 -10.01
C GLN A 378 8.02 -18.02 -8.50
N LEU A 379 6.81 -18.41 -8.05
CA LEU A 379 6.56 -18.76 -6.66
C LEU A 379 7.13 -20.13 -6.31
N GLU A 380 7.12 -21.09 -7.24
CA GLU A 380 7.85 -22.36 -7.07
C GLU A 380 9.35 -22.10 -6.90
N ASP A 381 9.96 -21.28 -7.76
CA ASP A 381 11.37 -20.86 -7.61
C ASP A 381 11.63 -20.20 -6.25
N THR A 382 10.65 -19.45 -5.72
CA THR A 382 10.75 -18.84 -4.38
C THR A 382 10.80 -19.91 -3.29
N ILE A 383 9.95 -20.93 -3.38
CA ILE A 383 9.90 -22.03 -2.41
C ILE A 383 11.22 -22.80 -2.44
N GLU A 384 11.73 -23.12 -3.63
CA GLU A 384 13.02 -23.77 -3.80
C GLU A 384 14.16 -22.94 -3.22
N LEU A 385 14.15 -21.63 -3.45
CA LEU A 385 15.14 -20.71 -2.90
C LEU A 385 15.11 -20.67 -1.36
N PHE A 386 13.93 -20.65 -0.73
CA PHE A 386 13.80 -20.71 0.72
C PHE A 386 14.24 -22.07 1.27
N ALA A 387 13.87 -23.17 0.60
CA ALA A 387 14.31 -24.51 0.97
C ALA A 387 15.84 -24.66 0.89
N ALA A 388 16.47 -24.13 -0.16
CA ALA A 388 17.93 -24.09 -0.30
C ALA A 388 18.61 -23.28 0.82
N ARG A 389 17.90 -22.34 1.45
CA ARG A 389 18.35 -21.56 2.62
C ARG A 389 18.04 -22.23 3.96
N GLY A 390 17.47 -23.44 3.97
CA GLY A 390 17.04 -24.12 5.19
C GLY A 390 15.83 -23.46 5.87
N GLN A 391 15.09 -22.62 5.16
CA GLN A 391 13.88 -21.96 5.65
C GLN A 391 12.64 -22.58 5.01
N ALA A 392 11.57 -22.74 5.79
CA ALA A 392 10.28 -23.20 5.27
C ALA A 392 9.35 -22.00 5.09
N ILE A 393 8.85 -21.81 3.85
CA ILE A 393 7.81 -20.82 3.53
C ILE A 393 6.57 -21.54 2.98
N THR A 394 5.41 -21.15 3.49
CA THR A 394 4.10 -21.58 2.99
C THR A 394 3.52 -20.49 2.10
N ILE A 395 3.29 -20.78 0.83
CA ILE A 395 2.66 -19.85 -0.11
C ILE A 395 1.22 -20.29 -0.35
N ARG A 396 0.24 -19.46 0.05
CA ARG A 396 -1.18 -19.74 -0.19
C ARG A 396 -1.61 -19.11 -1.52
N MET A 397 -2.05 -19.96 -2.45
CA MET A 397 -2.40 -19.57 -3.82
C MET A 397 -3.84 -19.91 -4.20
N SER A 398 -4.66 -20.34 -3.24
CA SER A 398 -6.03 -20.78 -3.51
C SER A 398 -6.86 -19.67 -4.18
N GLY A 399 -7.64 -20.08 -5.17
CA GLY A 399 -8.42 -19.15 -5.98
C GLY A 399 -7.57 -18.13 -6.72
N ASN A 400 -6.47 -18.51 -7.36
CA ASN A 400 -5.82 -17.71 -8.43
C ASN A 400 -6.28 -18.18 -9.82
N LEU A 401 -5.68 -17.68 -10.91
CA LEU A 401 -6.06 -18.08 -12.27
C LEU A 401 -5.68 -19.52 -12.57
N LEU A 402 -4.61 -20.04 -11.95
CA LEU A 402 -4.12 -21.40 -12.18
C LEU A 402 -4.44 -22.40 -11.08
N ALA A 403 -5.31 -22.08 -10.13
CA ALA A 403 -5.71 -23.08 -9.14
C ALA A 403 -6.55 -24.17 -9.83
N VAL A 404 -5.88 -25.05 -10.56
CA VAL A 404 -6.30 -26.40 -10.90
C VAL A 404 -6.70 -27.04 -9.59
N ALA A 405 -7.81 -27.76 -9.61
CA ALA A 405 -8.29 -28.57 -8.52
C ALA A 405 -7.13 -29.42 -7.94
N ALA A 406 -6.52 -28.95 -6.86
CA ALA A 406 -5.69 -29.77 -5.98
C ALA A 406 -6.59 -30.42 -4.91
N ASN A 407 -7.78 -30.84 -5.32
CA ASN A 407 -8.71 -31.67 -4.58
C ASN A 407 -9.15 -32.76 -5.56
N ASP A 408 -8.27 -33.74 -5.76
CA ASP A 408 -8.64 -35.13 -6.00
C ASP A 408 -7.74 -36.00 -5.12
#